data_AF-A0A9X3DRN2-F1
#
_entry.id   AF-A0A9X3DRN2-F1
#
_cell.length_a   1.000
_cell.length_b   1.000
_cell.length_c   1.000
_cell.angle_alpha   90.00
_cell.angle_beta   90.00
_cell.angle_gamma   90.00
#
_symmetry.space_group_name_H-M   'P 1'
#
loop_
_entity.id
_entity.type
_entity.pdbx_description
1 polymer ?
#
loop_
_entity_poly.entity_id
_entity_poly.type
_entity_poly.pdbx_seq_one_letter_code
_entity_poly.pdbx_strand_id
1 'polypeptide(L)'
;MRFIIVRHFLVSFAWMVLATSLCTLFQFYSAYDFFWPIICAIMSVSGFVFSVVFAIYQFKLKQNLRLTIILAGVLAIYLIVLFYGFIHVKIDWQAISEGKLQLRLWQQWLKSELSFWLAFLVPFIMSFVIYTFKSKQNSST
;
A
#
# COMPACT_ATOMS: atom_id res chain seq x y z
N MET A 1 -2.04 14.04 23.78
CA MET A 1 -2.07 12.64 23.29
C MET A 1 -2.88 12.47 22.00
N ARG A 2 -4.19 12.78 22.00
CA ARG A 2 -5.07 12.61 20.82
C ARG A 2 -4.59 13.36 19.57
N PHE A 3 -4.06 14.58 19.71
CA PHE A 3 -3.63 15.40 18.58
C PHE A 3 -2.51 14.77 17.73
N ILE A 4 -1.58 14.03 18.35
CA ILE A 4 -0.46 13.40 17.61
C ILE A 4 -0.99 12.23 16.76
N ILE A 5 -1.85 11.38 17.33
CA ILE A 5 -2.50 10.28 16.61
C ILE A 5 -3.29 10.83 15.42
N VAL A 6 -4.08 11.89 15.64
CA VAL A 6 -4.87 12.53 14.57
C VAL A 6 -3.98 13.02 13.44
N ARG A 7 -2.81 13.59 13.72
CA ARG A 7 -1.88 14.02 12.67
C ARG A 7 -1.32 12.85 11.86
N HIS A 8 -0.92 11.75 12.50
CA HIS A 8 -0.47 10.55 11.77
C HIS A 8 -1.60 9.93 10.94
N PHE A 9 -2.82 9.94 11.47
CA PHE A 9 -4.01 9.49 10.77
C PHE A 9 -4.26 10.35 9.53
N LEU A 10 -4.39 11.67 9.67
CA LEU A 10 -4.67 12.58 8.55
C LEU A 10 -3.63 12.46 7.44
N VAL A 11 -2.35 12.35 7.78
CA VAL A 11 -1.27 12.21 6.79
C VAL A 11 -1.35 10.88 6.06
N SER A 12 -1.48 9.77 6.78
CA SER A 12 -1.57 8.45 6.14
C SER A 12 -2.86 8.32 5.34
N PHE A 13 -3.97 8.86 5.84
CA PHE A 13 -5.26 8.88 5.16
C PHE A 13 -5.22 9.69 3.88
N ALA A 14 -4.60 10.88 3.88
CA ALA A 14 -4.44 11.69 2.68
C ALA A 14 -3.69 10.91 1.57
N TRP A 15 -2.61 10.22 1.92
CA TRP A 15 -1.89 9.36 0.97
C TRP A 15 -2.74 8.20 0.43
N MET A 16 -3.54 7.56 1.28
CA MET A 16 -4.43 6.47 0.85
C MET A 16 -5.57 6.98 -0.04
N VAL A 17 -6.11 8.17 0.23
CA VAL A 17 -7.12 8.82 -0.63
C VAL A 17 -6.52 9.13 -2.00
N LEU A 18 -5.29 9.66 -2.05
CA LEU A 18 -4.60 9.90 -3.33
C LEU A 18 -4.39 8.62 -4.13
N ALA A 19 -3.89 7.55 -3.48
CA ALA A 19 -3.71 6.26 -4.12
C ALA A 19 -5.03 5.68 -4.64
N THR A 20 -6.08 5.70 -3.81
CA THR A 20 -7.40 5.19 -4.16
C THR A 20 -8.00 5.96 -5.34
N SER A 21 -7.90 7.28 -5.33
CA SER A 21 -8.41 8.14 -6.40
C SER A 21 -7.73 7.83 -7.73
N LEU A 22 -6.40 7.70 -7.73
CA LEU A 22 -5.63 7.38 -8.93
C LEU A 22 -5.91 5.96 -9.44
N CYS A 23 -5.95 4.96 -8.56
CA CYS A 23 -6.30 3.59 -8.96
C CYS A 23 -7.72 3.52 -9.55
N THR A 24 -8.67 4.21 -8.93
CA THR A 24 -10.05 4.26 -9.41
C THR A 24 -10.15 4.94 -10.78
N LEU A 25 -9.43 6.06 -10.97
CA LEU A 25 -9.34 6.74 -12.26
C LEU A 25 -8.73 5.82 -13.33
N PHE A 26 -7.65 5.11 -13.04
CA PHE A 26 -7.06 4.16 -13.98
C PHE A 26 -8.05 3.06 -14.37
N GLN A 27 -8.81 2.52 -13.40
CA GLN A 27 -9.83 1.51 -13.71
C GLN A 27 -10.95 2.08 -14.59
N PHE A 28 -11.41 3.30 -14.28
CA PHE A 28 -12.45 3.99 -15.05
C PHE A 28 -12.04 4.18 -16.52
N TYR A 29 -10.80 4.61 -16.79
CA TYR A 29 -10.31 4.80 -18.16
C TYR A 29 -9.97 3.49 -18.89
N SER A 30 -9.91 2.35 -18.20
CA SER A 30 -9.52 1.06 -18.78
C SER A 30 -10.70 0.26 -19.36
N ALA A 31 -11.84 0.91 -19.63
CA ALA A 31 -13.03 0.35 -20.28
C ALA A 31 -13.71 -0.84 -19.57
N TYR A 32 -13.39 -1.08 -18.30
CA TYR A 32 -14.12 -2.02 -17.43
C TYR A 32 -15.19 -1.24 -16.65
N ASP A 33 -16.25 -0.84 -17.34
CA ASP A 33 -17.24 0.16 -16.90
C ASP A 33 -17.91 -0.12 -15.55
N PHE A 34 -17.94 -1.38 -15.09
CA PHE A 34 -18.64 -1.77 -13.87
C PHE A 34 -17.73 -2.12 -12.67
N PHE A 35 -16.41 -2.23 -12.87
CA PHE A 35 -15.52 -2.70 -11.79
C PHE A 35 -14.88 -1.57 -10.97
N TRP A 36 -14.86 -0.33 -11.48
CA TRP A 36 -14.29 0.81 -10.77
C TRP A 36 -14.90 1.07 -9.38
N PRO A 37 -16.21 0.89 -9.12
CA PRO A 37 -16.78 1.12 -7.79
C PRO A 37 -16.28 0.08 -6.78
N ILE A 38 -16.08 -1.16 -7.21
CA ILE A 38 -15.60 -2.26 -6.37
C ILE A 38 -14.15 -1.98 -5.95
N ILE A 39 -13.30 -1.60 -6.92
CA ILE A 39 -11.91 -1.23 -6.64
C ILE A 39 -11.86 -0.03 -5.68
N CYS A 40 -12.68 0.99 -5.92
CA CYS A 40 -12.78 2.15 -5.05
C CYS A 40 -13.16 1.76 -3.61
N ALA A 41 -14.16 0.88 -3.45
CA ALA A 41 -14.59 0.40 -2.14
C ALA A 41 -13.48 -0.38 -1.41
N ILE A 42 -12.84 -1.33 -2.09
CA ILE A 42 -11.76 -2.15 -1.50
C ILE A 42 -10.56 -1.28 -1.11
N MET A 43 -10.14 -0.36 -1.98
CA MET A 43 -9.01 0.54 -1.73
C MET A 43 -9.33 1.54 -0.61
N SER A 44 -10.55 2.08 -0.59
CA SER A 44 -10.98 3.02 0.45
C SER A 44 -11.05 2.36 1.83
N VAL A 45 -11.67 1.18 1.92
CA VAL A 45 -11.80 0.46 3.20
C VAL A 45 -10.43 0.01 3.70
N SER A 46 -9.62 -0.61 2.85
CA SER A 46 -8.27 -1.06 3.23
C SER A 46 -7.36 0.11 3.60
N GLY A 47 -7.40 1.20 2.82
CA GLY A 47 -6.69 2.45 3.10
C GLY A 47 -7.11 3.08 4.42
N PHE A 48 -8.42 3.15 4.71
CA PHE A 48 -8.92 3.70 5.98
C PHE A 48 -8.48 2.87 7.17
N VAL A 49 -8.66 1.53 7.11
CA VAL A 49 -8.23 0.61 8.17
C VAL A 49 -6.72 0.74 8.39
N PHE A 50 -5.94 0.76 7.31
CA PHE A 50 -4.50 0.99 7.38
C PHE A 50 -4.18 2.31 8.10
N SER A 51 -4.79 3.42 7.72
CA SER A 51 -4.53 4.74 8.32
C SER A 51 -4.83 4.77 9.81
N VAL A 52 -5.93 4.16 10.26
CA VAL A 52 -6.28 4.08 11.69
C VAL A 52 -5.23 3.26 12.45
N VAL A 53 -4.96 2.03 11.99
CA VAL A 53 -4.05 1.10 12.67
C VAL A 53 -2.62 1.66 12.67
N PHE A 54 -2.17 2.20 11.53
CA PHE A 54 -0.85 2.78 11.38
C PHE A 54 -0.65 4.02 12.24
N ALA A 55 -1.66 4.90 12.35
CA ALA A 55 -1.56 6.07 13.21
C ALA A 55 -1.39 5.70 14.70
N ILE A 56 -2.15 4.70 15.17
CA ILE A 56 -2.01 4.18 16.54
C ILE A 56 -0.62 3.55 16.71
N TYR A 57 -0.13 2.82 15.71
CA TYR A 57 1.17 2.18 15.73
C TYR A 57 2.34 3.19 15.80
N GLN A 58 2.32 4.21 14.94
CA GLN A 58 3.30 5.31 14.93
C GLN A 58 3.34 6.04 16.27
N PHE A 59 2.16 6.29 16.85
CA PHE A 59 2.06 6.91 18.16
C PHE A 59 2.65 6.03 19.27
N LYS A 60 2.36 4.73 19.29
CA LYS A 60 2.93 3.79 20.27
C LYS A 60 4.46 3.72 20.19
N LEU A 61 5.01 3.75 18.98
CA LEU A 61 6.46 3.76 18.75
C LEU A 61 7.11 5.14 18.93
N LYS A 62 6.34 6.18 19.30
CA LYS A 62 6.81 7.58 19.43
C LYS A 62 7.57 8.05 18.21
N GLN A 63 7.10 7.67 17.02
CA GLN A 63 7.75 7.99 15.76
C GLN A 63 7.45 9.41 15.30
N ASN A 64 8.36 9.97 14.50
CA ASN A 64 8.20 11.30 13.95
C ASN A 64 7.22 11.30 12.77
N LEU A 65 6.48 12.39 12.62
CA LEU A 65 5.51 12.58 11.54
C LEU A 65 6.14 12.49 10.14
N ARG A 66 7.41 12.91 9.99
CA ARG A 66 8.18 12.74 8.75
C ARG A 66 8.27 11.27 8.30
N LEU A 67 8.45 10.35 9.25
CA LEU A 67 8.55 8.93 8.93
C LEU A 67 7.20 8.40 8.41
N THR A 68 6.09 8.86 9.00
CA THR A 68 4.75 8.53 8.53
C THR A 68 4.50 9.04 7.11
N ILE A 69 4.92 10.28 6.79
CA ILE A 69 4.83 10.83 5.43
C ILE A 69 5.56 9.92 4.44
N ILE A 70 6.82 9.56 4.75
CA ILE A 70 7.65 8.75 3.85
C ILE A 70 7.04 7.36 3.66
N LEU A 71 6.71 6.66 4.75
CA LEU A 71 6.23 5.28 4.67
C LEU A 71 4.84 5.18 4.02
N ALA A 72 3.93 6.09 4.36
CA ALA A 72 2.61 6.13 3.72
C ALA A 72 2.71 6.55 2.25
N GLY A 73 3.61 7.48 1.91
CA GLY A 73 3.86 7.89 0.53
C GLY A 73 4.47 6.77 -0.32
N VAL A 74 5.46 6.05 0.20
CA VAL A 74 6.05 4.88 -0.47
C VAL A 74 5.00 3.80 -0.69
N LEU A 75 4.16 3.51 0.31
CA LEU A 75 3.05 2.57 0.15
C LEU A 75 2.06 3.04 -0.93
N ALA A 76 1.66 4.31 -0.91
CA ALA A 76 0.74 4.87 -1.89
C ALA A 76 1.29 4.74 -3.32
N ILE A 77 2.55 5.14 -3.54
CA ILE A 77 3.21 5.01 -4.84
C ILE A 77 3.28 3.54 -5.27
N TYR A 78 3.65 2.64 -4.35
CA TYR A 78 3.71 1.21 -4.64
C TYR A 78 2.35 0.67 -5.09
N LEU A 79 1.26 1.00 -4.38
CA LEU A 79 -0.08 0.55 -4.72
C LEU A 79 -0.51 1.07 -6.10
N ILE A 80 -0.22 2.33 -6.41
CA ILE A 80 -0.50 2.93 -7.72
C ILE A 80 0.23 2.18 -8.84
N VAL A 81 1.53 1.92 -8.67
CA VAL A 81 2.35 1.22 -9.66
C VAL A 81 1.90 -0.24 -9.83
N LEU A 82 1.63 -0.93 -8.71
CA LEU A 82 1.14 -2.31 -8.72
C LEU A 82 -0.19 -2.39 -9.48
N PHE A 83 -1.12 -1.47 -9.20
CA PHE A 83 -2.43 -1.45 -9.83
C PHE A 83 -2.36 -1.07 -11.32
N TYR A 84 -1.53 -0.09 -11.67
CA TYR A 84 -1.27 0.25 -13.06
C TYR A 84 -0.73 -0.94 -13.86
N GLY A 85 0.24 -1.67 -13.29
CA GLY A 85 0.77 -2.90 -13.87
C GLY A 85 -0.29 -4.00 -13.97
N PHE A 86 -1.14 -4.14 -12.96
CA PHE A 86 -2.24 -5.09 -12.97
C PHE A 86 -3.20 -4.85 -14.15
N ILE A 87 -3.52 -3.59 -14.46
CA ILE A 87 -4.38 -3.25 -15.60
C ILE A 87 -3.68 -3.49 -16.95
N HIS A 88 -2.46 -2.99 -17.11
CA HIS A 88 -1.82 -2.88 -18.43
C HIS A 88 -1.06 -4.14 -18.85
N VAL A 89 -0.63 -4.98 -17.91
CA VAL A 89 0.07 -6.23 -18.23
C VAL A 89 -0.94 -7.29 -18.64
N LYS A 90 -1.08 -7.46 -19.96
CA LYS A 90 -1.87 -8.52 -20.58
C LYS A 90 -1.15 -9.86 -20.39
N ILE A 91 -1.86 -10.83 -19.84
CA ILE A 91 -1.38 -12.19 -19.64
C ILE A 91 -2.29 -13.10 -20.45
N ASP A 92 -1.69 -13.90 -21.33
CA ASP A 92 -2.40 -14.91 -22.10
C ASP A 92 -2.61 -16.15 -21.21
N TRP A 93 -3.70 -16.13 -20.45
CA TRP A 93 -4.09 -17.22 -19.55
C TRP A 93 -4.35 -18.53 -20.29
N GLN A 94 -4.74 -18.46 -21.57
CA GLN A 94 -4.99 -19.65 -22.38
C GLN A 94 -3.66 -20.35 -22.71
N ALA A 95 -2.64 -19.61 -23.15
CA ALA A 95 -1.30 -20.14 -23.38
C ALA A 95 -0.62 -20.71 -22.12
N ILE A 96 -0.96 -20.18 -20.93
CA ILE A 96 -0.49 -20.71 -19.64
C ILE A 96 -1.20 -22.02 -19.28
N SER A 97 -2.53 -22.09 -19.45
CA SER A 97 -3.31 -23.30 -19.17
C SER A 97 -2.94 -24.48 -20.07
N GLU A 98 -2.52 -24.18 -21.29
CA GLU A 98 -2.01 -25.15 -22.27
C GLU A 98 -0.54 -25.53 -22.02
N GLY A 99 0.11 -25.00 -20.98
CA GLY A 99 1.51 -25.27 -20.63
C GLY A 99 2.53 -24.72 -21.63
N LYS A 100 2.09 -23.90 -22.60
CA LYS A 100 2.95 -23.34 -23.66
C LYS A 100 3.75 -22.12 -23.20
N LEU A 101 3.30 -21.45 -22.13
CA LEU A 101 3.92 -20.25 -21.60
C LEU A 101 4.04 -20.31 -20.07
N GLN A 102 5.24 -20.12 -19.52
CA GLN A 102 5.43 -19.87 -18.09
C GLN A 102 5.35 -18.37 -17.80
N LEU A 103 4.58 -17.99 -16.77
CA LEU A 103 4.58 -16.62 -16.25
C LEU A 103 5.98 -16.23 -15.79
N ARG A 104 6.44 -15.04 -16.21
CA ARG A 104 7.63 -14.45 -15.59
C ARG A 104 7.31 -14.10 -14.14
N LEU A 105 8.29 -14.29 -13.23
CA LEU A 105 8.13 -14.00 -11.78
C LEU A 105 7.52 -12.63 -11.50
N TRP A 106 7.89 -11.60 -12.27
CA TRP A 106 7.35 -10.25 -12.13
C TRP A 106 5.84 -10.15 -12.48
N GLN A 107 5.38 -10.90 -13.48
CA GLN A 107 3.97 -10.93 -13.89
C GLN A 107 3.13 -11.67 -12.84
N GLN A 108 3.68 -12.76 -12.29
CA GLN A 108 3.06 -13.48 -11.18
C GLN A 108 2.95 -12.58 -9.94
N TRP A 109 3.98 -11.79 -9.66
CA TRP A 109 3.97 -10.83 -8.56
C TRP A 109 2.89 -9.76 -8.74
N LEU A 110 2.78 -9.16 -9.92
CA LEU A 110 1.75 -8.14 -10.20
C LEU A 110 0.31 -8.65 -10.05
N LYS A 111 0.04 -9.88 -10.48
CA LYS A 111 -1.29 -10.48 -10.42
C LYS A 111 -1.59 -11.15 -9.09
N SER A 112 -0.63 -11.17 -8.17
CA SER A 112 -0.78 -11.83 -6.88
C SER A 112 -1.55 -10.95 -5.90
N GLU A 113 -2.65 -11.47 -5.38
CA GLU A 113 -3.38 -10.85 -4.28
C GLU A 113 -2.49 -10.70 -3.02
N LEU A 114 -1.60 -11.66 -2.79
CA LEU A 114 -0.64 -11.60 -1.69
C LEU A 114 0.30 -10.40 -1.81
N SER A 115 0.75 -10.06 -3.02
CA SER A 115 1.60 -8.87 -3.22
C SER A 115 0.89 -7.60 -2.76
N PHE A 116 -0.41 -7.49 -3.03
CA PHE A 116 -1.20 -6.34 -2.62
C PHE A 116 -1.30 -6.26 -1.09
N TRP A 117 -1.68 -7.36 -0.44
CA TRP A 117 -1.88 -7.38 1.03
C TRP A 117 -0.57 -7.23 1.80
N LEU A 118 0.52 -7.86 1.34
CA LEU A 118 1.83 -7.78 1.98
C LEU A 118 2.41 -6.36 1.95
N ALA A 119 2.06 -5.55 0.95
CA ALA A 119 2.50 -4.17 0.87
C ALA A 119 2.10 -3.35 2.10
N PHE A 120 0.91 -3.58 2.64
CA PHE A 120 0.42 -2.88 3.84
C PHE A 120 1.24 -3.20 5.10
N LEU A 121 1.93 -4.35 5.15
CA LEU A 121 2.77 -4.72 6.28
C LEU A 121 4.12 -3.99 6.29
N VAL A 122 4.63 -3.60 5.12
CA VAL A 122 5.96 -2.99 4.96
C VAL A 122 6.14 -1.73 5.83
N PRO A 123 5.19 -0.77 5.87
CA PRO A 123 5.30 0.39 6.75
C PRO A 123 5.43 0.03 8.24
N PHE A 124 4.77 -1.04 8.69
CA PHE A 124 4.84 -1.48 10.09
C PHE A 124 6.21 -2.06 10.41
N ILE A 125 6.70 -2.95 9.56
CA ILE A 125 8.02 -3.58 9.70
C ILE A 125 9.11 -2.50 9.71
N MET A 126 9.09 -1.58 8.75
CA MET A 126 10.07 -0.50 8.65
C MET A 126 10.03 0.41 9.89
N SER A 127 8.83 0.74 10.37
CA SER A 127 8.69 1.57 11.58
C SER A 127 9.24 0.87 12.82
N PHE A 128 9.06 -0.44 12.92
CA PHE A 128 9.61 -1.25 14.00
C PHE A 128 11.14 -1.29 13.95
N VAL A 129 11.70 -1.58 12.77
CA VAL A 129 13.15 -1.64 12.55
C VAL A 129 13.82 -0.30 12.89
N ILE A 130 13.24 0.81 12.45
CA ILE A 130 13.77 2.15 12.78
C ILE A 130 13.68 2.43 14.29
N TYR A 131 12.60 1.98 14.94
CA TYR A 131 12.46 2.09 16.38
C TYR A 131 13.54 1.31 17.14
N THR A 132 13.81 0.06 16.75
CA THR A 132 14.82 -0.77 17.41
C THR A 132 16.22 -0.22 17.24
N PHE A 133 16.57 0.28 16.04
CA PHE A 133 17.86 0.95 15.81
C PHE A 133 18.02 2.20 16.67
N LYS A 134 16.98 3.04 16.77
CA LYS A 134 17.00 4.25 17.62
C LYS A 134 17.14 3.89 19.11
N SER A 135 16.45 2.84 19.56
CA SER A 135 16.56 2.35 20.93
C SER A 135 17.98 1.86 21.25
N LYS A 136 18.59 1.11 20.33
CA LYS A 136 19.95 0.58 20.51
C LYS A 136 21.00 1.69 20.56
N GLN A 137 20.88 2.69 19.69
CA GLN A 137 21.77 3.85 19.67
C GLN A 137 21.74 4.63 20.98
N ASN A 138 20.55 4.85 21.54
CA ASN A 138 20.39 5.56 22.81
C ASN A 138 20.89 4.77 24.03
N SER A 139 21.00 3.44 23.95
CA SER A 139 21.54 2.59 25.03
C SER A 139 23.07 2.45 25.02
N SER A 140 23.72 2.87 23.95
CA SER A 140 25.18 2.81 23.76
C SER A 140 25.90 4.15 24.01
N THR A 141 25.17 5.15 24.48
CA THR A 141 25.64 6.48 24.92
C THR A 141 25.27 6.65 26.38
#